data_AF-A0A1C5RPJ0-F1
#
_entry.id   AF-A0A1C5RPJ0-F1
#
_cell.length_a   1.000
_cell.length_b   1.000
_cell.length_c   1.000
_cell.angle_alpha   90.00
_cell.angle_beta   90.00
_cell.angle_gamma   90.00
#
_symmetry.space_group_name_H-M   'P 1'
#
loop_
_entity.id
_entity.type
_entity.pdbx_description
1 polymer ?
#
loop_
_entity_poly.entity_id
_entity_poly.type
_entity_poly.pdbx_seq_one_letter_code
_entity_poly.pdbx_strand_id
1 'polypeptide(L)'
;MPTLQFALKGQYITRIDSLPPVAKSRNYFYAHFDFQTPEWTGIKTALFTQGKQTKAAVLDDNNECLIPWEFWDTDRECVGSVSVFCGDLRTANEAYIKIFKSGYQESDASAPPSPGVYEQILQKLEELSRKQIKTISGGTFTDWKE
;
A
#
# COMPACT_ATOMS: atom_id res chain seq x y z
N MET A 1 -10.78 -1.35 -7.45
CA MET A 1 -9.78 -1.27 -6.36
C MET A 1 -9.88 -2.53 -5.52
N PRO A 2 -8.85 -2.99 -4.80
CA PRO A 2 -8.98 -4.18 -3.98
C PRO A 2 -9.95 -3.95 -2.83
N THR A 3 -10.96 -4.80 -2.75
CA THR A 3 -12.05 -4.71 -1.77
C THR A 3 -12.05 -5.96 -0.92
N LEU A 4 -11.87 -5.80 0.39
CA LEU A 4 -12.04 -6.85 1.37
C LEU A 4 -13.53 -7.18 1.50
N GLN A 5 -13.87 -8.46 1.52
CA GLN A 5 -15.25 -8.92 1.47
C GLN A 5 -15.64 -9.54 2.81
N PHE A 6 -16.73 -9.07 3.39
CA PHE A 6 -17.26 -9.56 4.67
C PHE A 6 -18.71 -9.98 4.51
N ALA A 7 -19.02 -11.22 4.89
CA ALA A 7 -20.40 -11.68 5.02
C ALA A 7 -20.89 -11.44 6.45
N LEU A 8 -22.08 -10.86 6.60
CA LEU A 8 -22.75 -10.66 7.87
C LEU A 8 -24.05 -11.46 7.90
N LYS A 9 -24.10 -12.42 8.82
CA LYS A 9 -25.29 -13.24 9.09
C LYS A 9 -25.74 -12.98 10.52
N GLY A 10 -26.74 -12.12 10.68
CA GLY A 10 -27.07 -11.56 11.99
C GLY A 10 -25.88 -10.81 12.58
N GLN A 11 -25.58 -11.07 13.84
CA GLN A 11 -24.46 -10.44 14.54
C GLN A 11 -23.10 -11.10 14.27
N TYR A 12 -23.02 -12.04 13.32
CA TYR A 12 -21.79 -12.74 12.99
C TYR A 12 -21.21 -12.23 11.67
N ILE A 13 -20.03 -11.60 11.75
CA ILE A 13 -19.23 -11.18 10.60
C ILE A 13 -18.16 -12.23 10.29
N THR A 14 -17.92 -12.49 9.02
CA THR A 14 -16.86 -13.39 8.54
C THR A 14 -16.23 -12.80 7.30
N ARG A 15 -14.89 -12.77 7.27
CA ARG A 15 -14.16 -12.39 6.07
C ARG A 15 -14.19 -13.55 5.05
N ILE A 16 -14.57 -13.26 3.82
CA ILE A 16 -14.78 -14.26 2.77
C ILE A 16 -13.83 -14.13 1.57
N ASP A 17 -13.03 -13.05 1.51
CA ASP A 17 -11.95 -12.92 0.53
C ASP A 17 -10.62 -13.54 1.01
N SER A 18 -9.67 -13.68 0.09
CA SER A 18 -8.31 -14.16 0.35
C SER A 18 -7.22 -13.12 0.04
N LEU A 19 -7.56 -11.83 0.00
CA LEU A 19 -6.60 -10.78 -0.32
C LEU A 19 -5.57 -10.63 0.82
N PRO A 20 -4.27 -10.50 0.52
CA PRO A 20 -3.26 -10.22 1.54
C PRO A 20 -2.98 -8.72 1.63
N PRO A 21 -3.67 -7.94 2.50
CA PRO A 21 -3.42 -6.51 2.60
C PRO A 21 -2.05 -6.23 3.20
N VAL A 22 -1.39 -5.20 2.66
CA VAL A 22 -0.05 -4.77 3.04
C VAL A 22 -0.12 -3.43 3.77
N ALA A 23 0.60 -3.33 4.88
CA ALA A 23 0.68 -2.12 5.71
C ALA A 23 1.16 -0.89 4.91
N LYS A 24 0.95 0.31 5.48
CA LYS A 24 1.28 1.62 4.90
C LYS A 24 0.60 1.94 3.57
N SER A 25 -0.34 1.11 3.12
CA SER A 25 -1.17 1.40 1.96
C SER A 25 -2.16 2.52 2.30
N ARG A 26 -2.17 3.61 1.54
CA ARG A 26 -3.09 4.74 1.74
C ARG A 26 -4.10 4.79 0.60
N ASN A 27 -5.38 5.06 0.93
CA ASN A 27 -6.47 5.26 -0.04
C ASN A 27 -6.62 4.14 -1.08
N TYR A 28 -6.36 2.89 -0.68
CA TYR A 28 -6.24 1.77 -1.63
C TYR A 28 -7.23 0.63 -1.36
N PHE A 29 -7.43 0.26 -0.09
CA PHE A 29 -8.32 -0.83 0.29
C PHE A 29 -9.70 -0.33 0.67
N TYR A 30 -10.71 -0.98 0.08
CA TYR A 30 -12.11 -0.84 0.46
C TYR A 30 -12.56 -2.05 1.27
N ALA A 31 -13.65 -1.90 2.02
CA ALA A 31 -14.38 -3.00 2.61
C ALA A 31 -15.79 -3.03 2.03
N HIS A 32 -16.25 -4.20 1.62
CA HIS A 32 -17.63 -4.47 1.26
C HIS A 32 -18.26 -5.42 2.29
N PHE A 33 -19.51 -5.13 2.64
CA PHE A 33 -20.26 -5.86 3.64
C PHE A 33 -21.56 -6.43 3.03
N ASP A 34 -21.60 -7.74 2.89
CA ASP A 34 -22.78 -8.50 2.45
C ASP A 34 -23.68 -8.78 3.66
N PHE A 35 -24.72 -7.97 3.84
CA PHE A 35 -25.72 -8.15 4.90
C PHE A 35 -26.77 -9.17 4.47
N GLN A 36 -26.66 -10.39 4.98
CA GLN A 36 -27.49 -11.53 4.57
C GLN A 36 -28.84 -11.59 5.31
N THR A 37 -29.07 -10.68 6.25
CA THR A 37 -30.24 -10.67 7.12
C THR A 37 -30.82 -9.25 7.23
N PRO A 38 -32.16 -9.10 7.29
CA PRO A 38 -32.83 -7.80 7.08
C PRO A 38 -32.76 -6.83 8.28
N GLU A 39 -32.21 -7.25 9.42
CA GLU A 39 -32.08 -6.44 10.64
C GLU A 39 -31.09 -5.27 10.52
N TRP A 40 -30.30 -5.20 9.45
CA TRP A 40 -29.34 -4.13 9.25
C TRP A 40 -29.98 -2.90 8.59
N THR A 41 -30.78 -2.18 9.38
CA THR A 41 -31.54 -1.00 8.93
C THR A 41 -30.90 0.31 9.41
N GLY A 42 -30.84 1.32 8.55
CA GLY A 42 -30.32 2.65 8.86
C GLY A 42 -28.86 2.85 8.45
N ILE A 43 -28.20 3.85 9.05
CA ILE A 43 -26.78 4.15 8.79
C ILE A 43 -25.92 3.06 9.40
N LYS A 44 -25.11 2.41 8.56
CA LYS A 44 -24.21 1.32 8.94
C LYS A 44 -22.80 1.88 9.00
N THR A 45 -22.10 1.57 10.09
CA THR A 45 -20.74 2.06 10.34
C THR A 45 -19.83 0.89 10.65
N ALA A 46 -18.75 0.76 9.89
CA ALA A 46 -17.68 -0.20 10.16
C ALA A 46 -16.69 0.39 11.16
N LEU A 47 -16.20 -0.45 12.07
CA LEU A 47 -15.15 -0.17 13.01
C LEU A 47 -13.93 -1.01 12.64
N PHE A 48 -12.80 -0.34 12.51
CA PHE A 48 -11.50 -0.91 12.18
C PHE A 48 -10.58 -0.73 13.38
N THR A 49 -10.23 -1.81 14.05
CA THR A 49 -9.46 -1.78 15.28
C THR A 49 -8.10 -2.44 15.10
N GLN A 50 -7.04 -1.70 15.43
CA GLN A 50 -5.68 -2.20 15.46
C GLN A 50 -5.08 -1.89 16.83
N GLY A 51 -4.84 -2.94 17.63
CA GLY A 51 -4.33 -2.78 19.00
C GLY A 51 -5.29 -1.97 19.87
N LYS A 52 -4.89 -0.75 20.26
CA LYS A 52 -5.70 0.18 21.08
C LYS A 52 -6.42 1.26 20.28
N GLN A 53 -6.19 1.31 18.97
CA GLN A 53 -6.75 2.35 18.10
C GLN A 53 -7.94 1.78 17.34
N THR A 54 -9.06 2.49 17.37
CA THR A 54 -10.26 2.16 16.60
C THR A 54 -10.63 3.33 15.72
N LYS A 55 -10.93 3.05 14.46
CA LYS A 55 -11.36 4.04 13.46
C LYS A 55 -12.69 3.60 12.88
N ALA A 56 -13.60 4.56 12.73
CA ALA A 56 -14.92 4.32 12.17
C ALA A 56 -14.98 4.80 10.72
N ALA A 57 -15.72 4.08 9.88
CA ALA A 57 -16.07 4.52 8.53
C ALA A 57 -17.54 4.18 8.23
N VAL A 58 -18.28 5.17 7.74
CA VAL A 58 -19.68 5.00 7.33
C VAL A 58 -19.72 4.27 5.99
N LEU A 59 -20.64 3.32 5.84
CA LEU A 59 -20.87 2.61 4.59
C LEU A 59 -21.73 3.47 3.64
N ASP A 60 -21.44 3.37 2.36
CA ASP A 60 -22.25 3.95 1.29
C ASP A 60 -23.47 3.08 0.93
N ASP A 61 -24.21 3.50 -0.10
CA ASP A 61 -25.41 2.80 -0.57
C ASP A 61 -25.13 1.40 -1.13
N ASN A 62 -23.88 1.11 -1.50
CA ASN A 62 -23.43 -0.21 -1.96
C ASN A 62 -22.91 -1.10 -0.82
N ASN A 63 -23.06 -0.66 0.43
CA ASN A 63 -22.48 -1.28 1.61
C ASN A 63 -20.95 -1.35 1.57
N GLU A 64 -20.33 -0.34 0.96
CA GLU A 64 -18.87 -0.22 0.85
C GLU A 64 -18.35 0.97 1.65
N CYS A 65 -17.11 0.88 2.11
CA CYS A 65 -16.41 2.04 2.66
C CYS A 65 -14.91 1.98 2.35
N LEU A 66 -14.29 3.17 2.27
CA LEU A 66 -12.84 3.27 2.24
C LEU A 66 -12.30 2.99 3.64
N ILE A 67 -11.34 2.06 3.73
CA ILE A 67 -10.73 1.71 5.01
C ILE A 67 -9.79 2.85 5.44
N PRO A 68 -9.97 3.44 6.64
CA PRO A 68 -9.13 4.53 7.13
C PRO A 68 -7.65 4.18 7.04
N TRP A 69 -6.83 5.10 6.53
CA TRP A 69 -5.42 4.80 6.29
C TRP A 69 -4.67 4.49 7.59
N GLU A 70 -5.12 5.03 8.73
CA GLU A 70 -4.55 4.74 10.05
C GLU A 70 -4.68 3.27 10.46
N PHE A 71 -5.65 2.54 9.92
CA PHE A 71 -5.77 1.09 10.16
C PHE A 71 -4.59 0.31 9.54
N TRP A 72 -4.00 0.85 8.47
CA TRP A 72 -2.85 0.28 7.78
C TRP A 72 -1.51 0.80 8.29
N ASP A 73 -1.51 1.80 9.16
CA ASP A 73 -0.31 2.52 9.58
C ASP A 73 0.45 1.73 10.66
N THR A 74 1.23 0.74 10.21
CA THR A 74 2.02 -0.12 11.07
C THR A 74 3.32 -0.56 10.39
N ASP A 75 4.39 -0.67 11.18
CA ASP A 75 5.72 -1.08 10.71
C ASP A 75 5.96 -2.59 10.78
N ARG A 76 4.97 -3.35 11.30
CA ARG A 76 5.09 -4.79 11.55
C ARG A 76 3.90 -5.55 11.00
N GLU A 77 4.11 -6.85 10.81
CA GLU A 77 3.00 -7.77 10.58
C GLU A 77 2.13 -7.83 11.83
N CYS A 78 0.82 -7.66 11.66
CA CYS A 78 -0.13 -7.69 12.77
C CYS A 78 -1.52 -8.16 12.31
N VAL A 79 -2.43 -8.28 13.27
CA VAL A 79 -3.83 -8.62 13.02
C VAL A 79 -4.69 -7.45 13.50
N GLY A 80 -5.52 -6.93 12.60
CA GLY A 80 -6.59 -5.98 12.93
C GLY A 80 -7.95 -6.68 13.00
N SER A 81 -8.90 -6.10 13.71
CA SER A 81 -10.29 -6.54 13.72
C SER A 81 -11.20 -5.56 12.99
N VAL A 82 -12.28 -6.09 12.45
CA VAL A 82 -13.37 -5.34 11.83
C VAL A 82 -14.68 -5.77 12.45
N SER A 83 -15.50 -4.80 12.83
CA SER A 83 -16.88 -5.00 13.24
C SER A 83 -17.79 -3.97 12.59
N VAL A 84 -19.10 -4.16 12.68
CA VAL A 84 -20.09 -3.24 12.12
C VAL A 84 -21.16 -2.98 13.17
N PHE A 85 -21.66 -1.75 13.21
CA PHE A 85 -22.85 -1.41 13.97
C PHE A 85 -23.82 -0.52 13.18
N CYS A 86 -25.10 -0.53 13.55
CA CYS A 86 -26.12 0.35 12.97
C CYS A 86 -27.19 0.78 13.99
N GLY A 87 -27.82 1.93 13.72
CA GLY A 87 -29.00 2.43 14.44
C GLY A 87 -28.84 2.44 15.96
N ASP A 88 -29.82 1.87 16.68
CA ASP A 88 -29.86 1.71 18.15
C ASP A 88 -28.88 0.64 18.67
N LEU A 89 -27.64 0.63 18.18
CA LEU A 89 -26.54 -0.23 18.62
C LEU A 89 -26.75 -1.72 18.35
N ARG A 90 -27.26 -2.08 17.16
CA ARG A 90 -27.09 -3.45 16.65
C ARG A 90 -25.62 -3.62 16.27
N THR A 91 -24.93 -4.55 16.92
CA THR A 91 -23.49 -4.79 16.72
C THR A 91 -23.24 -6.18 16.16
N ALA A 92 -22.18 -6.31 15.37
CA ALA A 92 -21.59 -7.59 15.01
C ALA A 92 -20.42 -7.92 15.95
N ASN A 93 -20.05 -9.20 16.00
CA ASN A 93 -18.75 -9.63 16.53
C ASN A 93 -17.60 -9.12 15.63
N GLU A 94 -16.40 -9.68 15.81
CA GLU A 94 -15.22 -9.27 15.08
C GLU A 94 -14.81 -10.28 14.00
N ALA A 95 -14.46 -9.78 12.83
CA ALA A 95 -13.69 -10.51 11.82
C ALA A 95 -12.24 -10.02 11.83
N TYR A 96 -11.30 -10.92 11.58
CA TYR A 96 -9.87 -10.61 11.66
C TYR A 96 -9.23 -10.43 10.28
N ILE A 97 -8.37 -9.43 10.18
CA ILE A 97 -7.56 -9.13 8.99
C ILE A 97 -6.10 -9.30 9.39
N LYS A 98 -5.42 -10.25 8.74
CA LYS A 98 -3.96 -10.32 8.78
C LYS A 98 -3.37 -9.25 7.87
N ILE A 99 -2.56 -8.36 8.44
CA ILE A 99 -1.90 -7.24 7.76
C ILE A 99 -0.42 -7.56 7.63
N PHE A 100 0.06 -7.65 6.39
CA PHE A 100 1.46 -7.97 6.11
C PHE A 100 2.34 -6.72 6.19
N LYS A 101 3.56 -6.90 6.70
CA LYS A 101 4.54 -5.81 6.76
C LYS A 101 4.84 -5.31 5.34
N SER A 102 4.87 -3.98 5.18
CA SER A 102 5.32 -3.36 3.94
C SER A 102 6.84 -3.41 3.79
N GLY A 103 7.32 -3.57 2.56
CA GLY A 103 8.72 -3.31 2.21
C GLY A 103 9.05 -1.81 2.13
N TYR A 104 8.05 -0.93 2.24
CA TYR A 104 8.25 0.52 2.22
C TYR A 104 9.08 0.97 3.43
N GLN A 105 10.22 1.60 3.13
CA GLN A 105 11.05 2.33 4.07
C GLN A 105 11.04 3.79 3.65
N GLU A 106 10.88 4.70 4.60
CA GLU A 106 11.13 6.12 4.33
C GLU A 106 12.63 6.27 4.05
N SER A 107 12.98 6.69 2.84
CA SER A 107 14.35 7.09 2.53
C SER A 107 14.60 8.43 3.19
N ASP A 108 15.60 8.50 4.07
CA ASP A 108 16.06 9.74 4.67
C ASP A 108 16.49 10.69 3.54
N ALA A 109 15.66 11.67 3.21
CA ALA A 109 15.84 12.57 2.07
C ALA A 109 16.93 13.63 2.32
N SER A 110 17.99 13.25 3.04
CA SER A 110 19.17 14.09 3.30
C SER A 110 20.45 13.55 2.67
N ALA A 111 20.40 12.41 1.98
CA ALA A 111 21.49 11.98 1.09
C ALA A 111 21.18 12.45 -0.36
N PRO A 112 22.13 13.07 -1.08
CA PRO A 112 21.94 13.35 -2.49
C PRO A 112 21.56 12.05 -3.21
N PRO A 113 20.59 12.07 -4.14
CA PRO A 113 20.08 10.85 -4.76
C PRO A 113 21.23 10.06 -5.39
N SER A 114 21.26 8.75 -5.14
CA SER A 114 22.13 7.86 -5.90
C SER A 114 21.77 7.98 -7.38
N PRO A 115 22.73 8.20 -8.30
CA PRO A 115 22.43 8.48 -9.69
C PRO A 115 21.52 7.40 -10.28
N GLY A 116 20.48 7.81 -11.00
CA GLY A 116 19.57 6.87 -11.65
C GLY A 116 20.29 5.97 -12.66
N VAL A 117 19.71 4.83 -13.03
CA VAL A 117 20.32 3.90 -14.01
C VAL A 117 20.70 4.62 -15.31
N TYR A 118 19.87 5.56 -15.76
CA TYR A 118 20.16 6.37 -16.95
C TYR A 118 21.36 7.30 -16.76
N GLU A 119 21.48 7.96 -15.61
CA GLU A 119 22.62 8.82 -15.28
C GLU A 119 23.91 8.00 -15.17
N GLN A 120 23.84 6.79 -14.62
CA GLN A 120 24.97 5.86 -14.58
C GLN A 120 25.39 5.39 -15.99
N ILE A 121 24.43 5.16 -16.89
CA ILE A 121 24.70 4.81 -18.29
C ILE A 121 25.38 5.99 -19.00
N LEU A 122 24.88 7.22 -18.80
CA LEU A 122 25.49 8.43 -19.36
C LEU A 122 26.92 8.66 -18.82
N GLN A 123 27.15 8.48 -17.52
CA GLN A 123 28.48 8.57 -16.92
C GLN A 123 29.45 7.53 -17.51
N LYS A 124 29.00 6.29 -17.71
CA LYS A 124 29.81 5.25 -18.36
C LYS A 124 30.12 5.60 -19.82
N LEU A 125 29.16 6.15 -20.56
CA LEU A 125 29.38 6.62 -21.93
C LEU A 125 30.40 7.77 -21.99
N GLU A 126 30.31 8.73 -21.06
CA GLU A 126 31.29 9.81 -20.95
C GLU A 126 32.69 9.29 -20.62
N GLU A 127 32.84 8.36 -19.67
CA GLU A 127 34.13 7.76 -19.35
C GLU A 127 34.75 7.02 -20.55
N LEU A 128 33.94 6.28 -21.30
CA LEU A 128 34.38 5.59 -22.52
C LEU A 128 34.84 6.59 -23.59
N SER A 129 34.08 7.67 -23.80
CA SER A 129 34.44 8.71 -24.76
C SER A 129 35.76 9.41 -24.39
N ARG A 130 35.98 9.74 -23.11
CA ARG A 130 37.24 10.34 -22.64
C ARG A 130 38.43 9.38 -22.79
N LYS A 131 38.23 8.09 -22.56
CA LYS A 131 39.28 7.07 -22.79
C LYS A 131 39.65 6.98 -24.27
N GLN A 132 38.67 7.02 -25.17
CA GLN A 132 38.90 6.95 -26.61
C GLN A 132 39.60 8.21 -27.16
N ILE A 133 39.27 9.40 -26.65
CA ILE A 133 39.96 10.66 -27.01
C ILE A 133 41.43 10.63 -26.59
N LYS A 134 41.76 10.11 -25.39
CA LYS A 134 43.15 9.97 -24.92
C LYS A 134 43.97 8.99 -25.77
N THR A 135 43.36 7.96 -26.32
CA THR A 135 44.04 7.01 -27.22
C THR A 135 44.35 7.63 -28.58
N ILE A 136 43.49 8.52 -29.09
CA ILE A 136 43.70 9.21 -30.38
C ILE A 136 44.75 10.32 -30.26
N SER A 137 44.76 11.08 -29.16
CA SER A 137 45.75 12.15 -28.93
C SER A 137 47.16 11.64 -28.60
N GLY A 138 47.31 10.35 -28.30
CA GLY A 138 48.62 9.71 -28.03
C GLY A 138 49.35 9.22 -29.29
N GLY A 139 48.71 9.26 -30.47
CA GLY A 139 49.32 8.88 -31.73
C GLY A 139 49.81 10.09 -32.51
N THR A 140 51.01 10.59 -32.20
CA THR A 140 51.75 11.46 -33.13
C THR A 140 52.13 10.66 -34.37
N PHE A 141 51.32 10.77 -35.43
CA PHE A 141 51.71 10.40 -36.79
C PHE A 141 52.65 11.49 -37.33
N THR A 142 53.95 11.35 -37.08
CA THR A 142 54.98 12.14 -37.77
C THR A 142 55.47 11.35 -38.97
N ASP A 143 55.06 11.85 -40.14
CA ASP A 143 55.91 12.09 -41.30
C ASP A 143 56.32 10.88 -42.16
N TRP A 144 55.55 10.64 -43.22
CA TRP A 144 56.07 10.02 -44.44
C TRP A 144 56.27 11.12 -45.48
N LYS A 145 57.55 11.34 -45.78
CA LYS A 145 58.12 12.19 -46.84
C LYS A 145 57.41 12.04 -48.19
N GLU A 146 57.33 13.15 -48.91
CA GLU A 146 58.02 13.34 -50.21
C GLU A 146 58.16 14.84 -50.55
#